data_AF-A0A941PLT8-F1
#
_entry.id   AF-A0A941PLT8-F1
#
_cell.length_a   1.000
_cell.length_b   1.000
_cell.length_c   1.000
_cell.angle_alpha   90.00
_cell.angle_beta   90.00
_cell.angle_gamma   90.00
#
_symmetry.space_group_name_H-M   'P 1'
#
loop_
_entity.id
_entity.type
_entity.pdbx_description
1 polymer ?
#
loop_
_entity_poly.entity_id
_entity_poly.type
_entity_poly.pdbx_seq_one_letter_code
_entity_poly.pdbx_strand_id
1 'polypeptide(L)'
;QLQELRARPFTTQDQERVSAAWERVFADIDALGPNADPESPKALEIGRLAQALIHEFTRGDAALLEAAGAMNHEALHDPDLAPTMPTTLSHWSFMGRVFEELKKRGAP
;
A
#
# COMPACT_ATOMS: atom_id res chain seq x y z
N GLN A 1 -33.58 8.53 9.07
CA GLN A 1 -32.46 8.98 9.93
C GLN A 1 -31.31 7.96 9.98
N LEU A 2 -30.90 7.40 8.84
CA LEU A 2 -29.75 6.46 8.75
C LEU A 2 -28.62 6.99 7.84
N GLN A 3 -28.75 8.22 7.33
CA GLN A 3 -27.73 8.86 6.50
C GLN A 3 -26.58 9.47 7.31
N GLU A 4 -26.75 9.63 8.63
CA GLU A 4 -25.77 10.26 9.52
C GLU A 4 -24.70 9.29 10.07
N LEU A 5 -24.78 7.99 9.74
CA LEU A 5 -23.72 7.02 10.03
C LEU A 5 -22.60 7.02 8.97
N ARG A 6 -22.65 7.91 7.97
CA ARG A 6 -21.69 7.94 6.86
C ARG A 6 -20.58 8.95 7.10
N ALA A 7 -19.39 8.39 7.34
CA ALA A 7 -18.06 9.01 7.32
C ALA A 7 -17.75 9.96 8.48
N ARG A 8 -17.15 9.42 9.55
CA ARG A 8 -16.33 10.25 10.44
C ARG A 8 -15.20 10.89 9.60
N PRO A 9 -14.87 12.18 9.80
CA PRO A 9 -13.74 12.81 9.14
C PRO A 9 -12.44 12.02 9.36
N PHE A 10 -11.57 12.01 8.36
CA PHE A 10 -10.21 11.48 8.52
C PHE A 10 -9.45 12.40 9.49
N THR A 11 -8.94 11.83 10.58
CA THR A 11 -8.29 12.57 11.67
C THR A 11 -6.77 12.47 11.59
N THR A 12 -6.06 13.32 12.33
CA THR A 12 -4.61 13.21 12.50
C THR A 12 -4.19 11.84 13.03
N GLN A 13 -4.97 11.25 13.94
CA GLN A 13 -4.70 9.90 14.46
C GLN A 13 -4.83 8.82 13.37
N ASP A 14 -5.75 9.01 12.41
CA ASP A 14 -5.87 8.10 11.27
C ASP A 14 -4.66 8.23 10.35
N GLN A 15 -4.21 9.46 10.11
CA GLN A 15 -3.00 9.72 9.35
C GLN A 15 -1.78 9.04 9.97
N GLU A 16 -1.53 9.26 11.26
CA GLU A 16 -0.40 8.66 11.98
C GLU A 16 -0.43 7.13 11.92
N ARG A 17 -1.60 6.52 12.15
CA ARG A 17 -1.75 5.07 12.09
C ARG A 17 -1.49 4.54 10.67
N VAL A 18 -2.06 5.18 9.65
CA VAL A 18 -1.91 4.73 8.25
C VAL A 18 -0.47 4.93 7.77
N SER A 19 0.17 6.06 8.10
CA SER A 19 1.57 6.31 7.82
C SER A 19 2.47 5.26 8.46
N ALA A 20 2.30 4.98 9.75
CA ALA A 20 3.07 3.95 10.45
C ALA A 20 2.86 2.55 9.85
N ALA A 21 1.64 2.23 9.40
CA ALA A 21 1.36 0.95 8.75
C ALA A 21 2.05 0.83 7.38
N TRP A 22 2.10 1.89 6.58
CA TRP A 22 2.83 1.90 5.32
C TRP A 22 4.35 1.86 5.52
N GLU A 23 4.89 2.63 6.46
CA GLU A 23 6.31 2.54 6.84
C GLU A 23 6.69 1.12 7.24
N ARG A 24 5.81 0.44 8.00
CA ARG A 24 6.02 -0.96 8.36
C ARG A 24 6.03 -1.89 7.15
N VAL A 25 5.12 -1.71 6.19
CA VAL A 25 5.08 -2.49 4.95
C VAL A 25 6.41 -2.36 4.20
N PHE A 26 6.92 -1.14 4.03
CA PHE A 26 8.17 -0.92 3.31
C PHE A 26 9.39 -1.47 4.06
N ALA A 27 9.47 -1.25 5.37
CA ALA A 27 10.52 -1.84 6.20
C ALA A 27 10.51 -3.38 6.19
N ASP A 28 9.33 -4.01 6.18
CA ASP A 28 9.21 -5.46 6.08
C ASP A 28 9.62 -5.98 4.68
N ILE A 29 9.40 -5.19 3.61
CA ILE A 29 9.92 -5.51 2.27
C ILE A 29 11.45 -5.45 2.26
N ASP A 30 12.05 -4.39 2.83
CA ASP A 30 13.50 -4.25 2.93
C ASP A 30 14.14 -5.42 3.71
N ALA A 31 13.47 -5.87 4.78
CA ALA A 31 13.92 -7.00 5.60
C ALA A 31 13.94 -8.35 4.86
N LEU A 32 13.20 -8.50 3.75
CA LEU A 32 13.26 -9.70 2.91
C LEU A 32 14.54 -9.77 2.06
N GLY A 33 15.20 -8.63 1.84
CA GLY A 33 16.44 -8.52 1.06
C GLY A 33 16.24 -8.51 -0.46
N PRO A 34 17.35 -8.40 -1.23
CA PRO A 34 17.31 -8.03 -2.65
C PRO A 34 16.70 -9.09 -3.59
N ASN A 35 16.65 -10.35 -3.17
CA ASN A 35 16.13 -11.47 -3.97
C ASN A 35 14.94 -12.15 -3.29
N ALA A 36 14.13 -11.36 -2.59
CA ALA A 36 12.93 -11.83 -1.91
C ALA A 36 12.00 -12.62 -2.85
N ASP A 37 11.56 -13.79 -2.40
CA ASP A 37 10.56 -14.60 -3.08
C ASP A 37 9.15 -14.01 -2.83
N PRO A 38 8.44 -13.52 -3.88
CA PRO A 38 7.10 -12.95 -3.73
C PRO A 38 6.06 -14.00 -3.30
N GLU A 39 6.33 -15.29 -3.46
CA GLU A 39 5.46 -16.37 -3.02
C GLU A 39 5.69 -16.80 -1.56
N SER A 40 6.75 -16.29 -0.93
CA SER A 40 7.08 -16.65 0.45
C SER A 40 5.95 -16.28 1.41
N PRO A 41 5.72 -17.05 2.49
CA PRO A 41 4.67 -16.76 3.46
C PRO A 41 4.73 -15.32 4.00
N LYS A 42 5.95 -14.79 4.20
CA LYS A 42 6.15 -13.43 4.70
C LYS A 42 5.81 -12.38 3.65
N ALA A 43 6.20 -12.58 2.38
CA ALA A 43 5.81 -11.68 1.29
C ALA A 43 4.29 -11.62 1.14
N LEU A 44 3.60 -12.77 1.17
CA LEU A 44 2.14 -12.82 1.08
C LEU A 44 1.45 -12.15 2.30
N GLU A 45 2.02 -12.26 3.50
CA GLU A 45 1.52 -11.52 4.68
C GLU A 45 1.61 -10.01 4.47
N ILE A 46 2.76 -9.51 3.99
CA ILE A 46 2.95 -8.10 3.68
C ILE A 46 1.96 -7.63 2.60
N GLY A 47 1.78 -8.43 1.55
CA GLY A 47 0.81 -8.12 0.49
C GLY A 47 -0.62 -8.00 1.00
N ARG A 48 -1.07 -8.89 1.89
CA ARG A 48 -2.41 -8.81 2.49
C ARG A 48 -2.58 -7.56 3.36
N LEU A 49 -1.54 -7.18 4.12
CA LEU A 49 -1.56 -5.95 4.89
C LEU A 49 -1.69 -4.73 3.97
N ALA A 50 -0.92 -4.67 2.90
CA ALA A 50 -0.99 -3.58 1.93
C ALA A 50 -2.36 -3.52 1.22
N GLN A 51 -2.91 -4.65 0.79
CA GLN A 51 -4.27 -4.72 0.23
C GLN A 51 -5.32 -4.20 1.21
N ALA A 52 -5.21 -4.53 2.50
CA ALA A 52 -6.13 -4.04 3.53
C ALA A 52 -6.04 -2.52 3.69
N LEU A 53 -4.83 -1.94 3.69
CA LEU A 53 -4.64 -0.48 3.73
C LEU A 53 -5.20 0.21 2.50
N ILE A 54 -4.97 -0.36 1.31
CA ILE A 54 -5.53 0.14 0.05
C ILE A 54 -7.05 0.09 0.09
N HIS A 55 -7.64 -1.04 0.49
CA HIS A 55 -9.08 -1.20 0.57
C HIS A 55 -9.70 -0.27 1.63
N GLU A 56 -9.03 -0.03 2.75
CA GLU A 56 -9.47 0.93 3.76
C GLU A 56 -9.55 2.36 3.17
N PHE A 57 -8.53 2.77 2.42
CA PHE A 57 -8.47 4.08 1.78
C PHE A 57 -9.47 4.22 0.63
N THR A 58 -9.51 3.26 -0.29
CA THR A 58 -10.33 3.34 -1.50
C THR A 58 -11.78 2.96 -1.26
N ARG A 59 -12.06 2.16 -0.23
CA ARG A 59 -13.35 1.48 0.00
C ARG A 59 -13.84 0.73 -1.25
N GLY A 60 -12.91 0.20 -2.04
CA GLY A 60 -13.19 -0.50 -3.30
C GLY A 60 -13.41 0.40 -4.52
N ASP A 61 -13.24 1.72 -4.40
CA ASP A 61 -13.33 2.63 -5.53
C ASP A 61 -12.08 2.52 -6.42
N ALA A 62 -12.29 1.99 -7.62
CA ALA A 62 -11.22 1.77 -8.60
C ALA A 62 -10.61 3.08 -9.14
N ALA A 63 -11.40 4.15 -9.27
CA ALA A 63 -10.89 5.45 -9.73
C ALA A 63 -10.01 6.08 -8.66
N LEU A 64 -10.37 5.90 -7.37
CA LEU A 64 -9.55 6.36 -6.26
C LEU A 64 -8.24 5.56 -6.14
N LEU A 65 -8.28 4.24 -6.39
CA LEU A 65 -7.09 3.41 -6.48
C LEU A 65 -6.14 3.89 -7.58
N GLU A 66 -6.67 4.12 -8.78
CA GLU A 66 -5.90 4.59 -9.94
C GLU A 66 -5.26 5.95 -9.66
N ALA A 67 -6.03 6.91 -9.14
CA ALA A 67 -5.54 8.24 -8.79
C ALA A 67 -4.42 8.20 -7.73
N ALA A 68 -4.58 7.37 -6.67
CA ALA A 68 -3.56 7.21 -5.65
C ALA A 68 -2.28 6.53 -6.19
N GLY A 69 -2.43 5.60 -7.14
CA GLY A 69 -1.31 4.98 -7.84
C GLY A 69 -0.55 5.99 -8.70
N ALA A 70 -1.26 6.81 -9.49
CA ALA A 70 -0.67 7.85 -10.31
C ALA A 70 0.08 8.90 -9.46
N MET A 71 -0.51 9.35 -8.36
CA MET A 71 0.12 10.30 -7.44
C MET A 71 1.43 9.75 -6.83
N ASN A 72 1.43 8.49 -6.38
CA ASN A 72 2.65 7.85 -5.88
C ASN A 72 3.71 7.71 -6.98
N HIS A 73 3.30 7.35 -8.19
CA HIS A 73 4.21 7.22 -9.33
C HIS A 73 4.86 8.56 -9.69
N GLU A 74 4.08 9.64 -9.77
CA GLU A 74 4.58 10.99 -10.02
C GLU A 74 5.54 11.45 -8.93
N ALA A 75 5.19 11.29 -7.65
CA ALA A 75 6.04 11.65 -6.52
C ALA A 75 7.38 10.90 -6.51
N LEU A 76 7.41 9.65 -6.99
CA LEU A 76 8.64 8.86 -7.09
C LEU A 76 9.50 9.20 -8.32
N HIS A 77 8.95 9.90 -9.31
CA HIS A 77 9.69 10.40 -10.47
C HIS A 77 10.14 11.86 -10.32
N ASP A 78 9.61 12.57 -9.33
CA ASP A 78 10.05 13.90 -8.94
C ASP A 78 11.38 13.80 -8.15
N PRO A 79 12.48 14.41 -8.62
CA PRO A 79 13.79 14.30 -7.96
C PRO A 79 13.86 15.00 -6.61
N ASP A 80 12.98 15.98 -6.34
CA ASP A 80 12.93 16.71 -5.08
C ASP A 80 12.03 16.00 -4.05
N LEU A 81 10.97 15.33 -4.51
CA LEU A 81 10.04 14.61 -3.62
C LEU A 81 10.47 13.16 -3.35
N ALA A 82 11.00 12.44 -4.34
CA ALA A 82 11.35 11.03 -4.19
C ALA A 82 12.26 10.72 -2.99
N PRO A 83 13.29 11.54 -2.66
CA PRO A 83 14.15 11.30 -1.49
C PRO A 83 13.42 11.44 -0.14
N THR A 84 12.26 12.09 -0.12
CA THR A 84 11.44 12.32 1.09
C THR A 84 10.37 11.27 1.30
N MET A 85 10.12 10.44 0.29
CA MET A 85 9.10 9.39 0.34
C MET A 85 9.57 8.22 1.22
N PRO A 86 8.69 7.59 2.00
CA PRO A 86 9.02 6.39 2.79
C PRO A 86 9.15 5.13 1.93
N THR A 87 9.14 5.27 0.60
CA THR A 87 9.04 4.18 -0.35
C THR A 87 9.88 4.43 -1.60
N THR A 88 10.09 3.37 -2.38
CA THR A 88 10.87 3.40 -3.61
C THR A 88 10.12 2.71 -4.74
N LEU A 89 10.54 2.92 -5.99
CA LEU A 89 10.05 2.16 -7.13
C LEU A 89 10.26 0.64 -6.96
N SER A 90 11.32 0.23 -6.23
CA SER A 90 11.59 -1.19 -5.93
C SER A 90 10.52 -1.79 -5.02
N HIS A 91 10.08 -1.06 -3.99
CA HIS A 91 9.01 -1.52 -3.10
C HIS A 91 7.72 -1.77 -3.87
N TRP A 92 7.29 -0.82 -4.69
CA TRP A 92 6.08 -0.97 -5.51
C TRP A 92 6.20 -2.09 -6.54
N SER A 93 7.37 -2.23 -7.16
CA SER A 93 7.65 -3.34 -8.09
C SER A 93 7.58 -4.72 -7.42
N PHE A 94 8.13 -4.84 -6.20
CA PHE A 94 8.03 -6.08 -5.42
C PHE A 94 6.59 -6.37 -5.00
N MET A 95 5.91 -5.38 -4.44
CA MET A 95 4.54 -5.51 -3.98
C MET A 95 3.56 -5.85 -5.12
N GLY A 96 3.77 -5.30 -6.32
CA GLY A 96 3.01 -5.70 -7.51
C GLY A 96 3.15 -7.18 -7.85
N ARG A 97 4.36 -7.74 -7.74
CA ARG A 97 4.57 -9.19 -7.93
C ARG A 97 3.83 -10.00 -6.85
N VAL A 98 3.89 -9.57 -5.60
CA VAL A 98 3.15 -10.21 -4.50
C VAL A 98 1.64 -10.18 -4.74
N PHE A 99 1.09 -9.07 -5.23
CA PHE A 99 -0.34 -8.96 -5.56
C PHE A 99 -0.76 -9.91 -6.68
N GLU A 100 0.07 -10.09 -7.70
CA GLU A 100 -0.17 -11.11 -8.73
C GLU A 100 -0.20 -12.52 -8.13
N GLU A 101 0.68 -12.83 -7.17
CA GLU A 101 0.66 -14.13 -6.47
C GLU A 101 -0.58 -14.32 -5.60
N LEU A 102 -1.02 -13.27 -4.90
CA LEU A 102 -2.26 -13.30 -4.10
C LEU A 102 -3.50 -13.51 -5.00
N LYS A 103 -3.56 -12.83 -6.14
CA LYS A 103 -4.63 -12.96 -7.14
C LYS A 103 -4.71 -14.38 -7.70
N LYS A 104 -3.58 -15.00 -8.06
CA LYS A 104 -3.54 -16.41 -8.52
C LYS A 104 -4.09 -17.38 -7.49
N ARG A 105 -3.91 -17.08 -6.20
CA ARG A 105 -4.34 -17.91 -5.06
C ARG A 105 -5.79 -17.67 -4.65
N GLY A 106 -6.52 -16.78 -5.32
CA GLY A 106 -7.89 -16.41 -4.98
C GLY A 106 -8.01 -15.65 -3.66
N ALA A 107 -6.91 -15.03 -3.19
CA ALA A 107 -7.01 -14.05 -2.12
C ALA A 107 -7.65 -12.77 -2.68
N PRO A 108 -8.61 -12.16 -1.96
CA PRO A 108 -9.26 -10.92 -2.38
C PRO A 108 -8.26 -9.77 -2.57
#